data_AF-A0A3A9SAS7-F1
#
_entry.id   AF-A0A3A9SAS7-F1
#
_cell.length_a   1.000
_cell.length_b   1.000
_cell.length_c   1.000
_cell.angle_alpha   90.00
_cell.angle_beta   90.00
_cell.angle_gamma   90.00
#
_symmetry.space_group_name_H-M   'P 1'
#
loop_
_entity.id
_entity.type
_entity.pdbx_description
1 polymer ?
#
loop_
_entity_poly.entity_id
_entity_poly.type
_entity_poly.pdbx_seq_one_letter_code
_entity_poly.pdbx_strand_id
1 'polypeptide(L)'
;MRITVKRNIAVFSIVMMLFGVLFVGSNTVYAAGGTSDEEAVSLIMTVTEASVKSSFGKNYSIYKKGNMVTLNLWQDGVAAGAYGVAAGLVDKKEWDNMTETIRTSIATVLYDALEPYGVHANVNILNDYNTDNVLVSYLDGVKVYDALE
;
A
#
# COMPACT_ATOMS: atom_id res chain seq x y z
N MET A 1 -22.06 -18.74 18.39
CA MET A 1 -22.07 -18.39 16.94
C MET A 1 -20.61 -18.28 16.50
N ARG A 2 -20.09 -19.26 15.74
CA ARG A 2 -18.68 -19.26 15.29
C ARG A 2 -18.60 -18.49 13.97
N ILE A 3 -17.93 -17.34 13.97
CA ILE A 3 -17.63 -16.59 12.75
C ILE A 3 -16.35 -17.20 12.16
N THR A 4 -16.49 -17.96 11.09
CA THR A 4 -15.36 -18.48 10.32
C THR A 4 -14.87 -17.39 9.38
N VAL A 5 -13.82 -16.67 9.78
CA VAL A 5 -13.07 -15.79 8.88
C VAL A 5 -12.31 -16.67 7.89
N LYS A 6 -12.81 -16.78 6.66
CA LYS A 6 -12.07 -17.42 5.57
C LYS A 6 -10.85 -16.56 5.25
N ARG A 7 -9.68 -16.98 5.76
CA ARG A 7 -8.36 -16.46 5.42
C ARG A 7 -8.12 -16.61 3.91
N ASN A 8 -8.27 -15.52 3.15
CA ASN A 8 -7.92 -15.43 1.73
C ASN A 8 -6.39 -15.37 1.55
N ILE A 9 -5.71 -16.49 1.82
CA ILE A 9 -4.26 -16.64 1.58
C ILE A 9 -3.96 -16.64 0.07
N ALA A 10 -4.93 -16.99 -0.78
CA ALA A 10 -4.75 -17.15 -2.22
C ALA A 10 -4.55 -15.83 -3.00
N VAL A 11 -5.00 -14.69 -2.48
CA VAL A 11 -4.93 -13.38 -3.19
C VAL A 11 -3.52 -12.78 -3.09
N PHE A 12 -2.79 -13.05 -2.01
CA PHE A 12 -1.46 -12.50 -1.77
C PHE A 12 -0.37 -13.11 -2.68
N SER A 13 -0.53 -14.35 -3.15
CA SER A 13 0.41 -14.97 -4.09
C SER A 13 0.43 -14.29 -5.47
N ILE A 14 -0.66 -13.62 -5.86
CA ILE A 14 -0.76 -12.95 -7.17
C ILE A 14 0.05 -11.65 -7.18
N VAL A 15 0.09 -10.92 -6.05
CA VAL A 15 0.87 -9.67 -5.91
C VAL A 15 2.37 -9.99 -6.02
N MET A 16 2.88 -11.01 -5.32
CA MET A 16 4.29 -11.42 -5.46
C MET A 16 4.64 -11.95 -6.87
N MET A 17 3.72 -12.65 -7.54
CA MET A 17 3.98 -13.15 -8.91
C MET A 17 4.01 -12.03 -9.95
N LEU A 18 3.16 -11.01 -9.84
CA LEU A 18 3.15 -9.88 -10.79
C LEU A 18 4.44 -9.05 -10.71
N PHE A 19 4.96 -8.81 -9.50
CA PHE A 19 6.27 -8.16 -9.33
C PHE A 19 7.43 -9.10 -9.72
N GLY A 20 7.36 -10.40 -9.43
CA GLY A 20 8.40 -11.37 -9.77
C GLY A 20 8.65 -11.58 -11.27
N VAL A 21 7.64 -11.38 -12.12
CA VAL A 21 7.77 -11.53 -13.59
C VAL A 21 8.34 -10.26 -14.25
N LEU A 22 8.17 -9.08 -13.65
CA LEU A 22 8.68 -7.81 -14.18
C LEU A 22 10.14 -7.52 -13.81
N PHE A 23 10.68 -8.19 -12.78
CA PHE A 23 12.03 -7.95 -12.26
C PHE A 23 13.03 -9.10 -12.51
N VAL A 24 12.84 -9.87 -13.60
CA VAL A 24 13.90 -10.78 -14.07
C VAL A 24 14.97 -9.97 -14.81
N GLY A 25 15.99 -9.56 -14.06
CA GLY A 25 17.33 -9.34 -14.56
C GLY A 25 17.64 -7.93 -15.05
N SER A 26 18.58 -7.31 -14.35
CA SER A 26 19.56 -6.41 -14.95
C SER A 26 20.23 -7.12 -16.13
N ASN A 27 19.67 -6.93 -17.34
CA ASN A 27 20.32 -7.24 -18.60
C ASN A 27 20.16 -6.03 -19.50
N THR A 28 21.29 -5.50 -19.94
CA THR A 28 21.41 -4.49 -20.98
C THR A 28 20.65 -4.94 -22.23
N VAL A 29 19.47 -4.37 -22.49
CA VAL A 29 18.81 -4.47 -23.79
C VAL A 29 18.85 -3.08 -24.42
N TYR A 30 19.97 -2.77 -25.07
CA TYR A 30 19.97 -1.76 -26.12
C TYR A 30 19.37 -2.39 -27.38
N ALA A 31 18.06 -2.24 -27.58
CA ALA A 31 17.42 -2.35 -28.90
C ALA A 31 15.97 -1.80 -28.87
N ALA A 32 15.78 -0.63 -29.48
CA ALA A 32 14.50 -0.06 -29.94
C ALA A 32 13.38 0.15 -28.89
N GLY A 33 13.35 1.35 -28.30
CA GLY A 33 12.20 1.86 -27.52
C GLY A 33 12.32 1.61 -26.02
N GLY A 34 13.32 2.21 -25.37
CA GLY A 34 13.38 2.21 -23.91
C GLY A 34 12.21 3.01 -23.34
N THR A 35 11.36 2.34 -22.55
CA THR A 35 10.34 2.99 -21.74
C THR A 35 11.03 4.07 -20.89
N SER A 36 10.60 5.31 -21.02
CA SER A 36 11.14 6.40 -20.20
C SER A 36 10.83 6.16 -18.72
N ASP A 37 11.64 6.71 -17.81
CA ASP A 37 11.40 6.59 -16.36
C ASP A 37 9.96 7.01 -15.98
N GLU A 38 9.43 8.03 -16.65
CA GLU A 38 8.06 8.49 -16.42
C GLU A 38 7.00 7.46 -16.87
N GLU A 39 7.22 6.79 -18.01
CA GLU A 39 6.34 5.71 -18.47
C GLU A 39 6.43 4.48 -17.55
N ALA A 40 7.62 4.17 -17.02
CA ALA A 40 7.82 3.09 -16.05
C ALA A 40 7.09 3.39 -14.74
N VAL A 41 7.21 4.61 -14.20
CA VAL A 41 6.49 5.05 -13.01
C VAL A 41 4.98 5.02 -13.24
N SER A 42 4.50 5.47 -14.40
CA SER A 42 3.07 5.40 -14.77
C SER A 42 2.56 3.96 -14.79
N LEU A 43 3.35 3.02 -15.31
CA LEU A 43 3.00 1.61 -15.33
C LEU A 43 2.93 1.03 -13.90
N ILE A 44 3.90 1.37 -13.04
CA ILE A 44 3.91 0.96 -11.63
C ILE A 44 2.66 1.48 -10.92
N MET A 45 2.29 2.75 -11.12
CA MET A 45 1.07 3.33 -10.55
C MET A 45 -0.18 2.59 -11.05
N THR A 46 -0.25 2.27 -12.34
CA THR A 46 -1.38 1.53 -12.92
C THR A 46 -1.53 0.13 -12.35
N VAL A 47 -0.42 -0.60 -12.20
CA VAL A 47 -0.41 -1.96 -11.60
C VAL A 47 -0.75 -1.90 -10.11
N THR A 48 -0.22 -0.90 -9.41
CA THR A 48 -0.55 -0.64 -8.00
C THR A 48 -2.04 -0.36 -7.85
N GLU A 49 -2.59 0.52 -8.68
CA GLU A 49 -4.02 0.85 -8.69
C GLU A 49 -4.90 -0.39 -8.90
N ALA A 50 -4.57 -1.22 -9.89
CA ALA A 50 -5.30 -2.46 -10.14
C ALA A 50 -5.27 -3.42 -8.93
N SER A 51 -4.12 -3.51 -8.27
CA SER A 51 -3.91 -4.35 -7.09
C SER A 51 -4.70 -3.86 -5.87
N VAL A 52 -4.63 -2.56 -5.57
CA VAL A 52 -5.37 -1.97 -4.44
C VAL A 52 -6.87 -1.97 -4.68
N LYS A 53 -7.32 -1.72 -5.92
CA LYS A 53 -8.74 -1.80 -6.28
C LYS A 53 -9.33 -3.19 -6.04
N SER A 54 -8.55 -4.25 -6.26
CA SER A 54 -8.99 -5.62 -5.97
C SER A 54 -9.21 -5.87 -4.47
N SER A 55 -8.51 -5.15 -3.59
CA SER A 55 -8.54 -5.37 -2.13
C SER A 55 -9.44 -4.37 -1.40
N PHE A 56 -9.41 -3.10 -1.81
CA PHE A 56 -10.09 -1.96 -1.17
C PHE A 56 -11.30 -1.45 -1.97
N GLY A 57 -11.58 -2.03 -3.14
CA GLY A 57 -12.70 -1.60 -3.98
C GLY A 57 -12.50 -0.18 -4.49
N LYS A 58 -13.36 0.76 -4.05
CA LYS A 58 -13.25 2.19 -4.39
C LYS A 58 -12.57 3.02 -3.31
N ASN A 59 -12.17 2.41 -2.20
CA ASN A 59 -11.69 3.10 -1.01
C ASN A 59 -10.17 3.37 -1.09
N TYR A 60 -9.75 4.03 -2.16
CA TYR A 60 -8.35 4.43 -2.36
C TYR A 60 -8.25 5.69 -3.22
N SER A 61 -7.10 6.35 -3.16
CA SER A 61 -6.66 7.32 -4.17
C SER A 61 -5.17 7.19 -4.39
N ILE A 62 -4.72 7.23 -5.65
CA ILE A 62 -3.30 7.25 -5.98
C ILE A 62 -3.01 8.45 -6.89
N TYR A 63 -1.96 9.20 -6.60
CA TYR A 63 -1.52 10.31 -7.43
C TYR A 63 -0.03 10.57 -7.29
N LYS A 64 0.55 11.26 -8.27
CA LYS A 64 1.95 11.69 -8.25
C LYS A 64 2.03 13.22 -8.18
N LYS A 65 2.92 13.73 -7.35
CA LYS A 65 3.27 15.16 -7.29
C LYS A 65 4.78 15.29 -7.21
N GLY A 66 5.42 15.81 -8.26
CA GLY A 66 6.88 15.86 -8.35
C GLY A 66 7.47 14.44 -8.36
N ASN A 67 8.42 14.20 -7.46
CA ASN A 67 9.08 12.91 -7.26
C ASN A 67 8.43 12.06 -6.14
N MET A 68 7.15 12.30 -5.81
CA MET A 68 6.44 11.54 -4.78
C MET A 68 5.14 10.97 -5.32
N VAL A 69 4.97 9.66 -5.19
CA VAL A 69 3.70 8.97 -5.37
C VAL A 69 3.03 8.86 -4.01
N THR A 70 1.79 9.29 -3.91
CA THR A 70 0.97 9.13 -2.71
C THR A 70 -0.15 8.14 -2.97
N LEU A 71 -0.26 7.12 -2.13
CA LEU A 71 -1.35 6.15 -2.08
C LEU A 71 -2.09 6.32 -0.76
N ASN A 72 -3.35 6.74 -0.84
CA ASN A 72 -4.25 6.77 0.31
C ASN A 72 -5.18 5.57 0.25
N LEU A 73 -5.40 4.94 1.39
CA LEU A 73 -6.27 3.78 1.56
C LEU A 73 -7.20 4.04 2.74
N TRP A 74 -8.45 3.60 2.64
CA TRP A 74 -9.36 3.52 3.78
C TRP A 74 -10.24 2.28 3.65
N GLN A 75 -10.85 1.87 4.75
CA GLN A 75 -11.79 0.75 4.74
C GLN A 75 -12.81 0.93 5.84
N ASP A 76 -14.04 0.53 5.55
CA ASP A 76 -15.16 0.56 6.50
C ASP A 76 -14.75 -0.06 7.85
N GLY A 77 -14.90 0.73 8.91
CA GLY A 77 -14.63 0.34 10.28
C GLY A 77 -13.19 0.55 10.77
N VAL A 78 -12.26 1.05 9.93
CA VAL A 78 -10.86 1.25 10.37
C VAL A 78 -10.75 2.29 11.50
N ALA A 79 -11.48 3.39 11.43
CA ALA A 79 -11.50 4.41 12.47
C ALA A 79 -12.23 3.92 13.74
N ALA A 80 -13.29 3.12 13.58
CA ALA A 80 -13.96 2.48 14.72
C ALA A 80 -13.03 1.49 15.44
N GLY A 81 -12.23 0.73 14.68
CA GLY A 81 -11.18 -0.14 15.21
C GLY A 81 -10.12 0.64 15.98
N ALA A 82 -9.62 1.74 15.41
CA ALA A 82 -8.66 2.61 16.07
C ALA A 82 -9.20 3.19 17.40
N TYR A 83 -10.44 3.67 17.39
CA TYR A 83 -11.12 4.14 18.61
C TYR A 83 -11.28 3.03 19.65
N GLY A 84 -11.66 1.81 19.21
CA GLY A 84 -11.77 0.65 20.09
C GLY A 84 -10.45 0.32 20.79
N VAL A 85 -9.33 0.39 20.08
CA VAL A 85 -7.99 0.20 20.67
C VAL A 85 -7.65 1.33 21.64
N ALA A 86 -7.87 2.59 21.27
CA ALA A 86 -7.62 3.73 22.15
C ALA A 86 -8.45 3.70 23.44
N ALA A 87 -9.68 3.17 23.38
CA ALA A 87 -10.56 2.98 24.52
C ALA A 87 -10.24 1.71 25.34
N GLY A 88 -9.25 0.90 24.94
CA GLY A 88 -8.91 -0.37 25.60
C GLY A 88 -9.95 -1.48 25.40
N LEU A 89 -10.83 -1.34 24.40
CA LEU A 89 -11.89 -2.30 24.07
C LEU A 89 -11.43 -3.35 23.04
N VAL A 90 -10.40 -3.03 22.27
CA VAL A 90 -9.79 -3.90 21.26
C VAL A 90 -8.30 -4.04 21.57
N ASP A 91 -7.73 -5.23 21.36
CA ASP A 91 -6.31 -5.48 21.56
C ASP A 91 -5.47 -4.68 20.54
N LYS A 92 -4.52 -3.88 21.03
CA LYS A 92 -3.58 -3.12 20.19
C LYS A 92 -2.83 -4.01 19.20
N LYS A 93 -2.61 -5.28 19.53
CA LYS A 93 -1.97 -6.24 18.64
C LYS A 93 -2.70 -6.40 17.30
N GLU A 94 -4.03 -6.27 17.26
CA GLU A 94 -4.78 -6.35 16.01
C GLU A 94 -4.47 -5.16 15.10
N TRP A 95 -4.36 -3.96 15.68
CA TRP A 95 -3.92 -2.76 14.98
C TRP A 95 -2.49 -2.89 14.48
N ASP A 96 -1.57 -3.32 15.35
CA ASP A 96 -0.15 -3.47 15.01
C ASP A 96 0.05 -4.50 13.88
N ASN A 97 -0.70 -5.60 13.88
CA ASN A 97 -0.65 -6.57 12.79
C ASN A 97 -1.19 -6.02 11.46
N MET A 98 -2.28 -5.25 11.51
CA MET A 98 -2.86 -4.63 10.32
C MET A 98 -1.89 -3.62 9.71
N THR A 99 -1.34 -2.73 10.53
CA THR A 99 -0.38 -1.70 10.10
C THR A 99 0.88 -2.35 9.54
N GLU A 100 1.45 -3.34 10.22
CA GLU A 100 2.63 -4.06 9.74
C GLU A 100 2.39 -4.81 8.42
N THR A 101 1.20 -5.37 8.22
CA THR A 101 0.83 -6.03 6.95
C THR A 101 0.80 -5.03 5.80
N ILE A 102 0.21 -3.85 6.02
CA ILE A 102 0.15 -2.76 5.03
C ILE A 102 1.56 -2.26 4.72
N ARG A 103 2.39 -2.06 5.75
CA ARG A 103 3.78 -1.64 5.59
C ARG A 103 4.54 -2.58 4.66
N THR A 104 4.55 -3.87 4.99
CA THR A 104 5.33 -4.89 4.28
C THR A 104 4.77 -5.24 2.90
N SER A 105 3.43 -5.29 2.76
CA SER A 105 2.80 -5.77 1.52
C SER A 105 2.50 -4.67 0.51
N ILE A 106 2.43 -3.41 0.94
CA ILE A 106 2.06 -2.28 0.08
C ILE A 106 3.14 -1.21 0.11
N ALA A 107 3.47 -0.64 1.28
CA ALA A 107 4.36 0.51 1.35
C ALA A 107 5.79 0.19 0.90
N THR A 108 6.36 -0.91 1.40
CA THR A 108 7.70 -1.38 1.00
C THR A 108 7.72 -1.79 -0.48
N VAL A 109 6.76 -2.60 -0.92
CA VAL A 109 6.70 -3.07 -2.32
C VAL A 109 6.56 -1.91 -3.31
N LEU A 110 5.73 -0.91 -2.99
CA LEU A 110 5.58 0.28 -3.83
C LEU A 110 6.87 1.10 -3.87
N TYR A 111 7.53 1.28 -2.73
CA TYR A 111 8.80 2.00 -2.66
C TYR A 111 9.89 1.28 -3.46
N ASP A 112 10.09 -0.03 -3.25
CA ASP A 112 11.11 -0.83 -3.95
C ASP A 112 10.95 -0.76 -5.47
N ALA A 113 9.71 -0.63 -5.97
CA ALA A 113 9.42 -0.47 -7.39
C ALA A 113 9.75 0.93 -7.92
N LEU A 114 9.61 1.97 -7.10
CA LEU A 114 9.77 3.38 -7.48
C LEU A 114 11.18 3.93 -7.25
N GLU A 115 11.89 3.40 -6.24
CA GLU A 115 13.25 3.82 -5.86
C GLU A 115 14.24 3.85 -7.04
N PRO A 116 14.27 2.85 -7.96
CA PRO A 116 15.18 2.87 -9.10
C PRO A 116 15.01 4.09 -10.03
N TYR A 117 13.85 4.75 -9.98
CA TYR A 117 13.50 5.92 -10.77
C TYR A 117 13.59 7.23 -9.97
N GLY A 118 14.14 7.19 -8.75
CA GLY A 118 14.28 8.37 -7.89
C GLY A 118 12.95 8.94 -7.38
N VAL A 119 11.91 8.10 -7.30
CA VAL A 119 10.57 8.48 -6.84
C VAL A 119 10.28 7.90 -5.46
N HIS A 120 9.83 8.75 -4.54
CA HIS A 120 9.42 8.39 -3.18
C HIS A 120 7.98 7.86 -3.15
N ALA A 121 7.69 7.05 -2.14
CA ALA A 121 6.36 6.49 -1.89
C ALA A 121 5.83 6.94 -0.53
N ASN A 122 4.68 7.60 -0.53
CA ASN A 122 3.92 7.90 0.68
C ASN A 122 2.64 7.08 0.70
N VAL A 123 2.45 6.22 1.71
CA VAL A 123 1.24 5.41 1.86
C VAL A 123 0.51 5.80 3.14
N ASN A 124 -0.75 6.21 3.03
CA ASN A 124 -1.56 6.62 4.17
C ASN A 124 -2.75 5.70 4.37
N ILE A 125 -3.02 5.36 5.63
CA ILE A 125 -4.31 4.82 6.06
C ILE A 125 -5.13 5.97 6.62
N LEU A 126 -6.27 6.23 6.00
CA LEU A 126 -7.14 7.34 6.34
C LEU A 126 -8.31 6.87 7.21
N ASN A 127 -8.87 7.82 7.96
CA ASN A 127 -10.09 7.63 8.70
C ASN A 127 -11.28 7.51 7.74
N ASP A 128 -12.04 6.43 7.83
CA ASP A 128 -13.16 6.14 6.94
C ASP A 128 -14.40 7.02 7.20
N TYR A 129 -14.50 7.68 8.36
CA TYR A 129 -15.51 8.72 8.62
C TYR A 129 -15.12 10.08 8.05
N ASN A 130 -13.82 10.38 7.94
CA ASN A 130 -13.30 11.60 7.34
C ASN A 130 -11.92 11.36 6.75
N THR A 131 -11.84 11.22 5.42
CA THR A 131 -10.61 10.92 4.69
C THR A 131 -9.57 12.04 4.72
N ASP A 132 -9.89 13.22 5.25
CA ASP A 132 -8.90 14.27 5.48
C ASP A 132 -7.98 13.92 6.67
N ASN A 133 -8.41 13.01 7.55
CA ASN A 133 -7.66 12.60 8.73
C ASN A 133 -6.85 11.33 8.44
N VAL A 134 -5.54 11.42 8.64
CA VAL A 134 -4.63 10.28 8.56
C VAL A 134 -4.62 9.55 9.90
N LEU A 135 -4.68 8.21 9.85
CA LEU A 135 -4.49 7.33 11.01
C LEU A 135 -3.07 6.77 11.06
N VAL A 136 -2.48 6.45 9.90
CA VAL A 136 -1.13 5.90 9.79
C VAL A 136 -0.49 6.39 8.50
N SER A 137 0.81 6.73 8.55
CA SER A 137 1.60 7.05 7.35
C SER A 137 2.87 6.24 7.28
N TYR A 138 3.20 5.83 6.06
CA TYR A 138 4.47 5.23 5.71
C TYR A 138 5.15 6.08 4.65
N LEU A 139 6.38 6.50 4.91
CA LEU A 139 7.25 7.13 3.92
C LEU A 139 8.34 6.13 3.56
N ASP A 140 8.45 5.81 2.26
CA ASP A 140 9.48 4.92 1.71
C ASP A 140 9.54 3.57 2.45
N GLY A 141 8.37 2.99 2.73
CA GLY A 141 8.23 1.71 3.43
C GLY A 141 8.45 1.76 4.96
N VAL A 142 8.77 2.93 5.52
CA VAL A 142 8.98 3.14 6.95
C VAL A 142 7.76 3.81 7.58
N LYS A 143 7.27 3.29 8.70
CA LYS A 143 6.17 3.92 9.46
C LYS A 143 6.68 5.22 10.09
N VAL A 144 6.09 6.34 9.71
CA VAL A 144 6.48 7.68 10.20
C VAL A 144 5.43 8.31 11.11
N TYR A 145 4.20 7.80 11.08
CA TYR A 145 3.11 8.25 11.93
C TYR A 145 2.14 7.10 12.21
N ASP A 146 1.65 7.02 13.45
CA ASP A 146 0.59 6.12 13.90
C ASP A 146 -0.22 6.85 14.98
N ALA A 147 -1.53 6.96 14.80
CA ALA A 147 -2.40 7.67 15.74
C ALA A 147 -2.53 6.98 17.11
N LEU A 148 -2.06 5.72 17.23
CA LEU A 148 -2.15 4.90 18.44
C LEU A 148 -0.79 4.57 19.07
N GLU A 149 0.29 5.22 18.61
CA GLU A 149 1.61 5.22 19.26
C GLU A 149 1.85 6.52 20.04
#